data_AF-A0A7C6V3D4-F1
#
_entry.id   AF-A0A7C6V3D4-F1
#
_cell.length_a   1.000
_cell.length_b   1.000
_cell.length_c   1.000
_cell.angle_alpha   90.00
_cell.angle_beta   90.00
_cell.angle_gamma   90.00
#
_symmetry.space_group_name_H-M   'P 1'
#
loop_
_entity.id
_entity.type
_entity.pdbx_description
1 polymer ?
#
loop_
_entity_poly.entity_id
_entity_poly.type
_entity_poly.pdbx_seq_one_letter_code
_entity_poly.pdbx_strand_id
1 'polypeptide(L)' 'EELTRSLAEAAAGVRARVIMVSNEVGMGLVPVNPLGRAYRDLAGRVNQLLARRAEQVYLVVAGLPVELKSLATILSG' A
#
# COMPACT_ATOMS: atom_id res chain seq x y z
N GLU A 1 -8.35 -7.69 -7.27
CA GLU A 1 -7.06 -7.31 -7.88
C GLU A 1 -7.25 -6.50 -9.16
N GLU A 2 -8.14 -6.91 -10.07
CA GLU A 2 -8.49 -6.14 -11.28
C GLU A 2 -8.93 -4.71 -10.97
N LEU A 3 -9.92 -4.52 -10.08
CA LEU A 3 -10.36 -3.19 -9.64
C LEU A 3 -9.22 -2.30 -9.14
N THR A 4 -8.26 -2.88 -8.41
CA THR A 4 -7.08 -2.15 -7.91
C THR A 4 -6.17 -1.70 -9.05
N ARG A 5 -6.00 -2.54 -10.09
CA ARG A 5 -5.24 -2.16 -11.29
C ARG A 5 -5.93 -1.04 -12.04
N SER A 6 -7.22 -1.17 -12.29
CA SER A 6 -8.02 -0.13 -12.96
C SER A 6 -8.00 1.19 -12.19
N LEU A 7 -8.07 1.14 -10.86
CA LEU A 7 -7.91 2.33 -10.00
C LEU A 7 -6.52 2.97 -10.15
N ALA A 8 -5.45 2.17 -10.11
CA ALA A 8 -4.09 2.68 -10.26
C ALA A 8 -3.84 3.28 -11.66
N GLU A 9 -4.43 2.69 -12.69
CA GLU A 9 -4.36 3.20 -14.07
C GLU A 9 -5.13 4.51 -14.24
N ALA A 10 -6.35 4.59 -13.70
CA ALA A 10 -7.13 5.82 -13.70
C ALA A 10 -6.40 6.94 -12.94
N ALA A 11 -5.79 6.62 -11.80
CA ALA A 11 -5.01 7.58 -11.02
C ALA A 11 -3.75 8.07 -11.76
N ALA A 12 -3.11 7.21 -12.55
CA ALA A 12 -1.97 7.60 -13.37
C ALA A 12 -2.36 8.45 -14.60
N GLY A 13 -3.62 8.34 -15.06
CA GLY A 13 -4.13 9.07 -16.23
C GLY A 13 -4.56 10.52 -15.96
N VAL A 14 -4.63 10.95 -14.71
CA VAL A 14 -5.06 12.31 -14.35
C VAL A 14 -3.87 13.23 -14.10
N ARG A 15 -4.01 14.51 -14.43
CA ARG A 15 -2.98 15.53 -14.15
C ARG A 15 -2.96 16.02 -12.68
N ALA A 16 -3.91 15.56 -11.87
CA ALA A 16 -4.02 15.95 -10.47
C ALA A 16 -3.07 15.12 -9.59
N ARG A 17 -2.66 15.68 -8.45
CA ARG A 17 -1.98 14.90 -7.41
C ARG A 17 -2.97 13.94 -6.76
N VAL A 18 -2.73 12.64 -6.92
CA VAL A 18 -3.56 11.60 -6.29
C VAL A 18 -2.86 11.09 -5.04
N ILE A 19 -3.56 11.15 -3.91
CA ILE A 19 -3.11 10.58 -2.64
C ILE A 19 -4.07 9.45 -2.29
N MET A 20 -3.53 8.24 -2.18
CA MET A 20 -4.28 7.07 -1.72
C MET A 20 -3.87 6.74 -0.29
N VAL A 21 -4.85 6.58 0.58
CA VAL A 21 -4.64 6.22 1.98
C VAL A 21 -5.19 4.80 2.19
N SER A 22 -4.36 3.94 2.76
CA SER A 22 -4.72 2.58 3.16
C SER A 22 -4.07 2.25 4.50
N ASN A 23 -4.58 1.22 5.17
CA ASN A 23 -4.06 0.76 6.44
C ASN A 23 -3.10 -0.41 6.25
N GLU A 24 -2.08 -0.48 7.11
CA GLU A 24 -1.28 -1.67 7.29
C GLU A 24 -1.94 -2.56 8.36
N VAL A 25 -2.33 -3.77 7.96
CA VAL A 25 -3.08 -4.72 8.82
C VAL A 25 -2.32 -6.03 9.05
N GLY A 26 -1.13 -6.17 8.47
CA GLY A 26 -0.32 -7.38 8.51
C GLY A 26 0.64 -7.46 9.70
N MET A 27 0.82 -6.39 10.48
CA MET A 27 1.78 -6.35 11.59
C MET A 27 1.21 -6.85 12.94
N GLY A 28 -0.05 -7.30 12.96
CA GLY A 28 -0.70 -7.87 14.14
C GLY A 28 -0.75 -9.40 14.15
N LEU A 29 -1.46 -9.95 15.14
CA LEU A 29 -1.76 -11.37 15.23
C LEU A 29 -2.55 -11.87 14.01
N VAL A 30 -2.43 -13.16 13.71
CA VAL A 30 -3.24 -13.80 12.67
C VAL A 30 -4.69 -13.92 13.17
N PRO A 31 -5.68 -13.44 12.40
CA PRO A 31 -7.08 -13.58 12.81
C PRO A 31 -7.50 -15.04 12.96
N VAL A 32 -8.23 -15.34 14.04
CA VAL A 32 -8.76 -16.69 14.31
C VAL A 32 -9.83 -17.09 13.29
N ASN A 33 -10.58 -16.12 12.77
CA ASN A 33 -11.65 -16.36 11.81
C ASN A 33 -11.12 -16.33 10.35
N PRO A 34 -11.63 -17.21 9.46
CA PRO A 34 -11.19 -17.28 8.06
C PRO A 34 -11.35 -15.96 7.29
N LEU A 35 -12.43 -15.23 7.54
CA LEU A 35 -12.72 -13.96 6.87
C LEU A 35 -11.65 -12.91 7.16
N GLY A 36 -11.20 -12.81 8.42
CA GLY A 36 -10.16 -11.89 8.85
C GLY A 36 -8.82 -12.21 8.20
N ARG A 37 -8.48 -13.50 8.06
CA ARG A 37 -7.26 -13.91 7.32
C ARG A 37 -7.36 -13.51 5.85
N ALA A 38 -8.47 -13.82 5.20
CA ALA A 38 -8.70 -13.45 3.81
C ALA A 38 -8.64 -11.93 3.59
N TYR A 39 -9.23 -11.15 4.50
CA TYR A 39 -9.16 -9.69 4.49
C TYR A 39 -7.73 -9.19 4.63
N ARG A 40 -6.99 -9.66 5.64
CA ARG A 40 -5.58 -9.28 5.86
C ARG A 40 -4.73 -9.56 4.62
N ASP A 41 -4.85 -10.75 4.04
CA ASP A 41 -4.06 -11.13 2.87
C ASP A 41 -4.44 -10.31 1.64
N LEU A 42 -5.74 -10.05 1.43
CA LEU A 42 -6.21 -9.22 0.33
C LEU A 42 -5.72 -7.77 0.48
N ALA A 43 -5.84 -7.18 1.67
CA ALA A 43 -5.37 -5.83 1.95
C ALA A 43 -3.87 -5.69 1.68
N GLY A 44 -3.06 -6.67 2.09
CA GLY A 44 -1.63 -6.71 1.79
C GLY A 44 -1.34 -6.74 0.28
N ARG A 45 -2.06 -7.58 -0.49
CA ARG A 45 -1.89 -7.62 -1.96
C ARG A 45 -2.30 -6.33 -2.63
N VAL A 46 -3.38 -5.70 -2.18
CA VAL A 46 -3.83 -4.38 -2.66
C VAL A 46 -2.77 -3.31 -2.37
N ASN A 47 -2.26 -3.24 -1.14
CA ASN A 47 -1.21 -2.29 -0.77
C ASN A 47 0.05 -2.47 -1.63
N GLN A 48 0.49 -3.72 -1.87
CA GLN A 48 1.63 -3.99 -2.74
C GLN A 48 1.39 -3.54 -4.19
N LEU A 49 0.18 -3.75 -4.73
CA LEU A 49 -0.14 -3.36 -6.10
C LEU A 49 -0.11 -1.84 -6.27
N LEU A 50 -0.72 -1.12 -5.33
CA LEU A 50 -0.71 0.34 -5.31
C LEU A 50 0.71 0.88 -5.11
N ALA A 51 1.47 0.34 -4.16
CA ALA A 51 2.84 0.75 -3.88
C ALA A 51 3.77 0.58 -5.10
N ARG A 52 3.59 -0.48 -5.90
CA ARG A 52 4.34 -0.68 -7.15
C ARG A 52 4.10 0.41 -8.19
N ARG A 53 2.90 1.00 -8.23
CA ARG A 53 2.52 2.04 -9.20
C ARG A 53 2.66 3.46 -8.68
N ALA A 54 2.59 3.67 -7.37
CA ALA A 54 2.76 4.98 -6.76
C ALA A 54 4.17 5.54 -7.01
N GLU A 55 4.33 6.85 -7.14
CA GLU A 55 5.67 7.47 -7.19
C GLU A 55 6.35 7.44 -5.83
N GLN A 56 5.58 7.76 -4.77
CA GLN A 56 6.04 7.77 -3.38
C GLN A 56 5.16 6.86 -2.52
N VAL A 57 5.75 6.24 -1.50
CA VAL A 57 5.03 5.38 -0.56
C VAL A 57 5.50 5.71 0.84
N TYR A 58 4.55 6.02 1.72
CA TYR A 58 4.82 6.39 3.11
C TYR A 58 4.18 5.39 4.06
N LEU A 59 4.94 4.95 5.05
CA LEU A 59 4.39 4.37 6.28
C LEU A 59 4.35 5.47 7.33
N VAL A 60 3.18 5.78 7.87
CA VAL A 60 3.03 6.80 8.92
C VAL A 60 2.90 6.11 10.27
N VAL A 61 3.85 6.37 11.17
CA VAL A 61 3.87 5.79 12.53
C VAL A 61 3.92 6.92 13.54
N ALA A 62 2.96 6.97 14.47
CA ALA A 62 2.85 8.04 15.46
C ALA A 62 2.87 9.47 14.85
N GLY A 63 2.29 9.62 13.66
CA GLY A 63 2.27 10.90 12.92
C GLY A 63 3.56 11.21 12.15
N LEU A 64 4.58 10.35 12.23
CA LEU A 64 5.85 10.52 11.53
C LEU A 64 5.86 9.72 10.21
N PRO A 65 6.05 10.37 9.05
CA PRO A 65 6.11 9.69 7.78
C PRO A 65 7.50 9.07 7.54
N VAL A 66 7.52 7.81 7.14
CA VAL A 66 8.72 7.09 6.66
C VAL A 66 8.55 6.81 5.18
N GLU A 67 9.37 7.43 4.32
CA GLU A 67 9.32 7.21 2.87
C GLU A 67 9.99 5.88 2.49
N LEU A 68 9.18 4.87 2.21
CA LEU A 68 9.64 3.49 2.02
C LEU A 68 10.45 3.31 0.73
N LYS A 69 10.12 4.03 -0.34
CA LYS A 69 10.82 3.88 -1.64
C LYS A 69 12.23 4.44 -1.60
N SER A 70 12.39 5.66 -1.06
CA SER A 70 13.71 6.25 -0.85
C SER A 70 14.56 5.41 0.10
N LEU A 71 13.98 4.90 1.18
CA LEU A 71 14.68 3.98 2.08
C LEU A 71 15.16 2.71 1.36
N ALA A 72 14.30 2.09 0.54
CA ALA A 72 14.68 0.90 -0.23
C ALA A 72 15.84 1.17 -1.21
N THR A 73 15.86 2.34 -1.86
CA THR A 73 16.96 2.74 -2.74
C THR A 73 18.28 2.89 -1.97
N ILE A 74 18.26 3.55 -0.80
CA ILE A 74 19.47 3.74 0.04
C ILE A 74 20.04 2.39 0.50
N LEU A 75 19.18 1.45 0.90
CA LEU A 75 19.61 0.14 1.41
C LEU A 75 20.07 -0.84 0.32
N SER A 76 19.77 -0.56 -0.94
CA SER A 76 20.15 -1.41 -2.08
C SER A 76 21.47 -1.01 -2.73
N GLY A 77 22.08 0.10 -2.28
CA GLY A 77 23.41 0.56 -2.70
C GLY A 77 24.47 0.24 -1.67
#